data_AF-A0A7K3H8Y7-F1
#
_entry.id   AF-A0A7K3H8Y7-F1
#
_cell.length_a   1.000
_cell.length_b   1.000
_cell.length_c   1.000
_cell.angle_alpha   90.00
_cell.angle_beta   90.00
_cell.angle_gamma   90.00
#
_symmetry.space_group_name_H-M   'P 1'
#
loop_
_entity.id
_entity.type
_entity.pdbx_description
1 polymer ?
#
loop_
_entity_poly.entity_id
_entity_poly.type
_entity_poly.pdbx_seq_one_letter_code
_entity_poly.pdbx_strand_id
1 'polypeptide(L)'
;AGAGVLRSAASLAGAAAALERLHTTAAAELSVDGKTAEPCVESWEATNLLLVSRVLVAVAREREETRGCHWREDRPDRDDEHWRRHLVARLGPDAELAIISTDTADFPPVRPGARAGAGTGTDSPGASRGPAGRTDASAAVHHDPPRRDNS
;
A
#
# COMPACT_ATOMS: atom_id res chain seq x y z
N ALA A 1 24.13 -7.72 -9.60
CA ALA A 1 23.90 -6.91 -8.39
C ALA A 1 22.44 -7.07 -7.97
N GLY A 2 22.15 -7.31 -6.68
CA GLY A 2 20.79 -7.66 -6.22
C GLY A 2 20.57 -7.47 -4.72
N ALA A 3 19.42 -7.94 -4.22
CA ALA A 3 18.98 -7.84 -2.83
C ALA A 3 18.95 -9.20 -2.09
N GLY A 4 19.95 -10.05 -2.36
CA GLY A 4 20.09 -11.39 -1.78
C GLY A 4 20.57 -11.39 -0.32
N VAL A 5 21.19 -12.48 0.14
CA VAL A 5 21.66 -12.61 1.55
C VAL A 5 22.63 -11.48 1.92
N LEU A 6 23.62 -11.24 1.06
CA LEU A 6 24.56 -10.13 1.20
C LEU A 6 24.08 -8.96 0.33
N ARG A 7 24.09 -7.75 0.91
CA ARG A 7 23.64 -6.53 0.27
C ARG A 7 24.70 -5.45 0.45
N SER A 8 24.78 -4.52 -0.49
CA SER A 8 25.51 -3.26 -0.33
C SER A 8 24.67 -2.12 -0.86
N ALA A 9 25.01 -0.87 -0.51
CA ALA A 9 24.38 0.30 -1.13
C ALA A 9 24.38 0.20 -2.68
N ALA A 10 25.51 -0.21 -3.26
CA ALA A 10 25.64 -0.40 -4.71
C ALA A 10 24.74 -1.54 -5.24
N SER A 11 24.70 -2.68 -4.56
CA SER A 11 23.88 -3.81 -5.01
C SER A 11 22.39 -3.49 -4.99
N LEU A 12 21.95 -2.80 -3.94
CA LEU A 12 20.58 -2.38 -3.74
C LEU A 12 20.17 -1.23 -4.68
N ALA A 13 21.07 -0.28 -4.95
CA ALA A 13 20.84 0.75 -5.95
C ALA A 13 20.64 0.14 -7.35
N GLY A 14 21.46 -0.84 -7.72
CA GLY A 14 21.31 -1.58 -8.98
C GLY A 14 19.97 -2.33 -9.07
N ALA A 15 19.56 -3.00 -7.98
CA ALA A 15 18.27 -3.68 -7.91
C ALA A 15 17.09 -2.69 -8.03
N ALA A 16 17.14 -1.57 -7.31
CA ALA A 16 16.12 -0.53 -7.36
C ALA A 16 15.99 0.04 -8.79
N ALA A 17 17.12 0.35 -9.44
CA ALA A 17 17.11 0.85 -10.80
C ALA A 17 16.52 -0.18 -11.79
N ALA A 18 16.78 -1.48 -11.61
CA ALA A 18 16.20 -2.51 -12.45
C ALA A 18 14.67 -2.63 -12.28
N LEU A 19 14.20 -2.64 -11.05
CA LEU A 19 12.77 -2.69 -10.74
C LEU A 19 12.03 -1.43 -11.20
N GLU A 20 12.66 -0.26 -11.07
CA GLU A 20 12.09 0.99 -11.55
C GLU A 20 11.96 1.01 -13.07
N ARG A 21 12.98 0.52 -13.81
CA ARG A 21 12.87 0.37 -15.26
C ARG A 21 11.67 -0.50 -15.64
N LEU A 22 11.52 -1.68 -15.02
CA LEU A 22 10.37 -2.57 -15.27
C LEU A 22 9.03 -1.86 -15.00
N HIS A 23 8.94 -1.13 -13.89
CA HIS A 23 7.74 -0.37 -13.54
C HIS A 23 7.42 0.73 -14.57
N THR A 24 8.43 1.52 -14.97
CA THR A 24 8.24 2.60 -15.95
C THR A 24 7.92 2.09 -17.35
N THR A 25 8.50 0.95 -17.76
CA THR A 25 8.16 0.30 -19.03
C THR A 25 6.70 -0.12 -19.03
N ALA A 26 6.25 -0.81 -17.98
CA ALA A 26 4.86 -1.21 -17.84
C ALA A 26 3.91 0.01 -17.81
N ALA A 27 4.25 1.07 -17.07
CA ALA A 27 3.45 2.28 -17.03
C ALA A 27 3.34 2.96 -18.42
N ALA A 28 4.43 2.96 -19.19
CA ALA A 28 4.44 3.51 -20.55
C ALA A 28 3.57 2.67 -21.51
N GLU A 29 3.67 1.35 -21.47
CA GLU A 29 2.83 0.43 -22.26
C GLU A 29 1.35 0.63 -21.95
N LEU A 30 0.99 0.72 -20.65
CA LEU A 30 -0.38 1.02 -20.24
C LEU A 30 -0.88 2.36 -20.81
N SER A 31 -0.03 3.38 -20.80
CA SER A 31 -0.38 4.71 -21.32
C SER A 31 -0.57 4.74 -22.84
N VAL A 32 0.15 3.90 -23.59
CA VAL A 32 0.10 3.87 -25.06
C VAL A 32 -1.02 2.93 -25.55
N ASP A 33 -1.10 1.73 -24.99
CA ASP A 33 -1.95 0.65 -25.51
C ASP A 33 -3.25 0.44 -24.69
N GLY A 34 -3.40 1.15 -23.57
CA GLY A 34 -4.53 0.98 -22.63
C GLY A 34 -4.47 -0.32 -21.82
N LYS A 35 -3.46 -1.16 -22.06
CA LYS A 35 -3.16 -2.38 -21.31
C LYS A 35 -1.67 -2.69 -21.34
N THR A 36 -1.17 -3.29 -20.27
CA THR A 36 0.22 -3.77 -20.15
C THR A 36 0.40 -5.21 -20.64
N ALA A 37 -0.61 -6.04 -20.47
CA ALA A 37 -0.61 -7.45 -20.86
C ALA A 37 -2.05 -7.94 -21.00
N GLU A 38 -2.23 -9.14 -21.55
CA GLU A 38 -3.52 -9.81 -21.46
C GLU A 38 -3.89 -10.09 -19.99
N PRO A 39 -5.12 -9.77 -19.54
CA PRO A 39 -5.55 -10.07 -18.19
C PRO A 39 -5.61 -11.58 -17.93
N CYS A 40 -4.73 -12.06 -17.07
CA CYS A 40 -4.63 -13.45 -16.65
C CYS A 40 -3.97 -13.52 -15.28
N VAL A 41 -4.02 -14.67 -14.61
CA VAL A 41 -3.47 -14.82 -13.24
C VAL A 41 -2.01 -14.38 -13.19
N GLU A 42 -1.23 -14.76 -14.19
CA GLU A 42 0.19 -14.48 -14.31
C GLU A 42 0.49 -12.97 -14.40
N SER A 43 -0.35 -12.19 -15.10
CA SER A 43 -0.15 -10.74 -15.21
C SER A 43 -0.48 -10.00 -13.92
N TRP A 44 -1.48 -10.47 -13.16
CA TRP A 44 -1.77 -9.96 -11.81
C TRP A 44 -0.68 -10.32 -10.81
N GLU A 45 -0.18 -11.55 -10.84
CA GLU A 45 0.91 -12.01 -9.99
C GLU A 45 2.20 -11.24 -10.27
N ALA A 46 2.55 -11.05 -11.54
CA ALA A 46 3.73 -10.26 -11.92
C ALA A 46 3.64 -8.82 -11.40
N THR A 47 2.47 -8.19 -11.50
CA THR A 47 2.24 -6.83 -10.97
C THR A 47 2.45 -6.78 -9.45
N ASN A 48 1.88 -7.73 -8.71
CA ASN A 48 2.03 -7.82 -7.26
C ASN A 48 3.47 -8.10 -6.84
N LEU A 49 4.15 -9.02 -7.53
CA LEU A 49 5.55 -9.35 -7.25
C LEU A 49 6.47 -8.16 -7.53
N LEU A 50 6.23 -7.41 -8.61
CA LEU A 50 6.99 -6.19 -8.90
C LEU A 50 6.79 -5.14 -7.79
N LEU A 51 5.56 -4.91 -7.34
CA LEU A 51 5.27 -3.98 -6.26
C LEU A 51 5.99 -4.39 -4.96
N VAL A 52 5.82 -5.63 -4.51
CA VAL A 52 6.45 -6.13 -3.28
C VAL A 52 7.97 -6.07 -3.40
N SER A 53 8.53 -6.40 -4.56
CA SER A 53 9.97 -6.31 -4.81
C SER A 53 10.49 -4.87 -4.67
N ARG A 54 9.78 -3.88 -5.23
CA ARG A 54 10.12 -2.45 -5.09
C ARG A 54 10.10 -2.02 -3.64
N VAL A 55 9.06 -2.41 -2.89
CA VAL A 55 8.94 -2.10 -1.45
C VAL A 55 10.10 -2.69 -0.66
N LEU A 56 10.39 -3.98 -0.83
CA LEU A 56 11.46 -4.66 -0.10
C LEU A 56 12.83 -4.04 -0.39
N VAL A 57 13.12 -3.73 -1.66
CA VAL A 57 14.39 -3.11 -2.03
C VAL A 57 14.49 -1.69 -1.48
N ALA A 58 13.42 -0.90 -1.54
CA ALA A 58 13.42 0.46 -0.99
C ALA A 58 13.66 0.46 0.52
N VAL A 59 12.98 -0.42 1.28
CA VAL A 59 13.18 -0.57 2.73
C VAL A 59 14.58 -1.07 3.06
N ALA A 60 15.14 -2.00 2.27
CA ALA A 60 16.50 -2.50 2.47
C ALA A 60 17.57 -1.42 2.18
N ARG A 61 17.31 -0.50 1.25
CA ARG A 61 18.19 0.66 0.98
C ARG A 61 18.18 1.64 2.13
N GLU A 62 16.98 1.97 2.62
CA GLU A 62 16.78 2.88 3.75
C GLU A 62 17.52 2.36 4.99
N ARG A 63 17.41 1.05 5.29
CA ARG A 63 18.03 0.46 6.47
C ARG A 63 19.55 0.28 6.33
N GLU A 64 20.31 1.18 6.93
CA GLU A 64 21.78 1.23 6.90
C GLU A 64 22.46 0.56 8.11
N GLU A 65 22.11 -0.69 8.40
CA GLU A 65 22.78 -1.54 9.40
C GLU A 65 22.70 -3.01 9.00
N THR A 66 23.32 -3.89 9.79
CA THR A 66 23.08 -5.33 9.75
C THR A 66 22.27 -5.78 10.97
N ARG A 67 21.13 -6.45 10.73
CA ARG A 67 20.29 -7.04 11.79
C ARG A 67 19.47 -8.23 11.27
N GLY A 68 19.60 -9.38 11.93
CA GLY A 68 18.87 -10.60 11.56
C GLY A 68 19.23 -11.06 10.14
N CYS A 69 18.22 -11.32 9.30
CA CYS A 69 18.42 -11.73 7.90
C CYS A 69 18.79 -10.57 6.94
N HIS A 70 18.81 -9.33 7.43
CA HIS A 70 19.27 -8.17 6.66
C HIS A 70 20.76 -7.94 6.96
N TRP A 71 21.62 -8.31 6.01
CA TRP A 71 23.06 -8.13 6.12
C TRP A 71 23.58 -7.17 5.06
N ARG A 72 24.36 -6.17 5.50
CA ARG A 72 24.91 -5.07 4.68
C ARG A 72 26.45 -5.11 4.74
N GLU A 73 27.11 -5.36 3.61
CA GLU A 73 28.58 -5.36 3.47
C GLU A 73 29.20 -4.02 3.84
N ASP A 74 28.51 -2.95 3.49
CA ASP A 74 28.89 -1.56 3.72
C ASP A 74 28.50 -1.05 5.11
N ARG A 75 27.67 -1.81 5.84
CA ARG A 75 27.20 -1.51 7.20
C ARG A 75 27.16 -2.82 8.02
N PRO A 76 28.32 -3.41 8.32
CA PRO A 76 28.40 -4.78 8.87
C PRO A 76 27.91 -4.88 10.32
N ASP A 77 27.89 -3.77 11.04
CA ASP A 77 27.53 -3.71 12.45
C ASP A 77 26.04 -3.44 12.67
N ARG A 78 25.56 -3.87 13.83
CA ARG A 78 24.24 -3.51 14.35
C ARG A 78 24.31 -2.11 14.95
N ASP A 79 23.33 -1.27 14.65
CA ASP A 79 23.24 0.09 15.18
C ASP A 79 21.95 0.24 16.00
N ASP A 80 22.08 0.11 17.31
CA ASP A 80 20.96 0.20 18.23
C ASP A 80 20.54 1.64 18.53
N GLU A 81 21.37 2.63 18.21
CA GLU A 81 21.07 4.05 18.43
C GLU A 81 20.12 4.57 17.34
N HIS A 82 20.44 4.31 16.08
CA HIS A 82 19.66 4.81 14.95
C HIS A 82 18.63 3.82 14.44
N TRP A 83 18.85 2.51 14.57
CA TRP A 83 18.04 1.53 13.85
C TRP A 83 17.20 0.61 14.73
N ARG A 84 17.20 0.77 16.06
CA ARG A 84 16.33 0.00 16.97
C ARG A 84 14.87 0.48 16.91
N ARG A 85 14.29 0.36 15.72
CA ARG A 85 12.97 0.80 15.26
C ARG A 85 12.52 -0.01 14.05
N HIS A 86 11.25 0.15 13.69
CA HIS A 86 10.64 -0.48 12.51
C HIS A 86 10.57 0.51 11.35
N LEU A 87 10.69 -0.02 10.13
CA LEU A 87 10.37 0.73 8.91
C LEU A 87 8.99 0.29 8.43
N VAL A 88 8.10 1.24 8.23
CA VAL A 88 6.74 1.04 7.74
C VAL A 88 6.65 1.64 6.35
N ALA A 89 6.42 0.80 5.36
CA ALA A 89 6.16 1.20 3.99
C ALA A 89 4.65 1.42 3.77
N ARG A 90 4.28 2.50 3.09
CA ARG A 90 2.92 2.80 2.65
C ARG A 90 2.92 3.17 1.18
N LEU A 91 1.95 2.63 0.44
CA LEU A 91 1.69 3.04 -0.93
C LEU A 91 0.58 4.10 -0.92
N GLY A 92 0.86 5.27 -1.47
CA GLY A 92 -0.10 6.35 -1.65
C GLY A 92 -1.05 6.12 -2.84
N PRO A 93 -2.06 6.97 -3.01
CA PRO A 93 -3.03 6.89 -4.12
C PRO A 93 -2.37 6.90 -5.50
N ASP A 94 -1.28 7.66 -5.64
CA ASP A 94 -0.53 7.83 -6.90
C ASP A 94 0.59 6.78 -7.07
N ALA A 95 0.50 5.66 -6.36
CA ALA A 95 1.54 4.63 -6.29
C ALA A 95 2.91 5.13 -5.79
N GLU A 96 2.94 6.26 -5.07
CA GLU A 96 4.12 6.75 -4.38
C GLU A 96 4.41 5.88 -3.15
N LEU A 97 5.65 5.42 -3.01
CA LEU A 97 6.09 4.64 -1.86
C LEU A 97 6.68 5.57 -0.79
N ALA A 98 5.97 5.72 0.33
CA ALA A 98 6.46 6.41 1.51
C ALA A 98 7.01 5.40 2.53
N ILE A 99 8.20 5.65 3.06
CA ILE A 99 8.79 4.88 4.17
C ILE A 99 8.86 5.80 5.38
N ILE A 100 8.26 5.37 6.49
CA ILE A 100 8.34 6.06 7.77
C ILE A 100 8.96 5.13 8.81
N SER A 101 9.75 5.68 9.72
CA SER A 101 10.30 4.93 10.85
C SER A 101 9.47 5.13 12.11
N THR A 102 9.35 4.10 12.94
CA THR A 102 8.82 4.27 14.30
C THR A 102 9.84 4.94 15.23
N ASP A 103 9.38 5.57 16.31
CA ASP A 103 10.28 6.18 17.30
C ASP A 103 11.02 5.14 18.13
N THR A 104 10.38 3.98 18.37
CA THR A 104 10.95 2.87 19.16
C THR A 104 10.76 1.53 18.45
N ALA A 105 11.37 0.46 18.99
CA ALA A 105 11.16 -0.91 18.54
C ALA A 105 9.87 -1.55 19.10
N ASP A 106 9.11 -0.85 19.95
CA ASP A 106 7.90 -1.40 20.55
C ASP A 106 6.75 -1.33 19.56
N PHE A 107 6.03 -2.45 19.42
CA PHE A 107 4.74 -2.42 18.74
C PHE A 107 3.66 -1.93 19.72
N PRO A 108 2.85 -0.94 19.35
CA PRO A 108 1.74 -0.54 20.21
C PRO A 108 0.79 -1.75 20.38
N PRO A 109 0.19 -1.92 21.58
CA PRO A 109 -0.77 -2.99 21.78
C PRO A 109 -1.91 -2.88 20.77
N VAL A 110 -2.20 -3.98 20.07
CA VAL A 110 -3.34 -4.05 19.15
C VAL A 110 -4.61 -3.92 19.98
N ARG A 111 -5.29 -2.77 19.88
CA ARG A 111 -6.60 -2.56 20.50
C ARG A 111 -7.68 -3.14 19.59
N PRO A 112 -8.40 -4.21 19.99
CA PRO A 112 -9.55 -4.67 19.22
C PRO A 112 -10.59 -3.54 19.18
N GLY A 113 -11.03 -3.14 17.99
CA GLY A 113 -12.18 -2.24 17.81
C GLY A 113 -11.89 -0.81 17.34
N ALA A 114 -10.63 -0.38 17.20
CA ALA A 114 -10.32 0.89 16.56
C ALA A 114 -10.39 0.74 15.03
N ARG A 115 -11.61 0.78 14.46
CA ARG A 115 -11.77 1.08 13.02
C ARG A 115 -11.11 2.43 12.77
N ALA A 116 -10.23 2.50 11.76
CA ALA A 116 -9.69 3.76 11.26
C ALA A 116 -10.85 4.72 11.00
N GLY A 117 -10.78 5.91 11.61
CA GLY A 117 -11.92 6.79 11.84
C GLY A 117 -12.75 7.07 10.59
N ALA A 118 -14.05 6.78 10.69
CA ALA A 118 -15.05 7.50 9.92
C ALA A 118 -15.07 8.93 10.46
N GLY A 119 -14.75 9.91 9.61
CA GLY A 119 -14.98 11.30 9.90
C GLY A 119 -16.47 11.56 10.04
N THR A 120 -16.90 12.05 11.19
CA THR A 120 -18.17 12.77 11.35
C THR A 120 -17.86 13.89 12.34
N GLY A 121 -17.75 15.13 11.87
CA GLY A 121 -18.93 15.90 11.52
C GLY A 121 -19.29 16.70 12.77
N THR A 122 -18.70 17.90 12.90
CA THR A 122 -19.14 18.88 13.87
C THR A 122 -20.53 19.35 13.45
N ASP A 123 -21.56 19.00 14.22
CA ASP A 123 -22.81 19.76 14.21
C ASP A 123 -23.18 20.13 15.64
N SER A 124 -23.22 21.44 15.87
CA SER A 124 -23.71 22.06 17.10
C SER A 124 -25.24 22.17 17.02
N PRO A 125 -25.99 22.02 18.13
CA PRO A 125 -27.44 22.08 18.08
C PRO A 125 -27.94 23.53 18.18
N GLY A 126 -28.59 24.01 17.11
CA GLY A 126 -29.39 25.23 17.09
C GLY A 126 -30.88 24.89 17.00
N ALA A 127 -31.69 25.48 17.88
CA ALA A 127 -33.07 25.12 18.14
C ALA A 127 -34.12 25.77 17.21
N SER A 128 -35.21 25.01 17.00
CA SER A 128 -36.62 25.41 17.08
C SER A 128 -37.46 25.72 15.81
N ARG A 129 -38.65 25.07 15.82
CA ARG A 129 -40.02 25.47 15.41
C ARG A 129 -40.52 25.32 13.96
N GLY A 130 -41.65 24.59 13.87
CA GLY A 130 -42.76 24.84 12.93
C GLY A 130 -43.39 23.59 12.30
N PRO A 131 -44.70 23.28 12.48
CA PRO A 131 -45.34 22.12 11.88
C PRO A 131 -46.27 22.43 10.68
N ALA A 132 -46.63 21.35 9.98
CA ALA A 132 -47.79 21.11 9.10
C ALA A 132 -47.63 21.27 7.58
N GLY A 133 -47.84 20.15 6.86
CA GLY A 133 -48.07 20.10 5.42
C GLY A 133 -48.26 18.64 4.96
N ARG A 134 -49.38 18.34 4.31
CA ARG A 134 -49.96 17.02 4.00
C ARG A 134 -49.46 16.41 2.66
N THR A 135 -49.57 15.07 2.56
CA THR A 135 -49.82 14.19 1.39
C THR A 135 -48.84 14.28 0.20
N ASP A 136 -48.43 13.22 -0.49
CA ASP A 136 -49.21 12.10 -1.02
C ASP A 136 -48.28 10.91 -1.40
N ALA A 137 -48.88 9.74 -1.61
CA ALA A 137 -48.25 8.47 -1.94
C ALA A 137 -47.76 8.37 -3.39
N SER A 138 -46.70 7.58 -3.62
CA SER A 138 -46.62 6.70 -4.80
C SER A 138 -45.54 5.63 -4.62
N ALA A 139 -45.95 4.38 -4.80
CA ALA A 139 -45.12 3.19 -4.76
C ALA A 139 -44.43 2.98 -6.12
N ALA A 140 -43.14 2.63 -6.10
CA ALA A 140 -42.43 2.15 -7.27
C ALA A 140 -41.94 0.71 -7.03
N VAL A 141 -42.32 -0.13 -7.97
CA VAL A 141 -42.26 -1.59 -8.00
C VAL A 141 -40.81 -2.09 -8.10
N HIS A 142 -40.52 -3.11 -7.30
CA HIS A 142 -39.27 -3.87 -7.30
C HIS A 142 -39.23 -4.79 -8.54
N HIS A 143 -38.24 -4.63 -9.42
CA HIS A 143 -37.99 -5.53 -10.54
C HIS A 143 -36.71 -6.32 -10.28
N ASP A 144 -36.86 -7.61 -10.00
CA ASP A 144 -35.79 -8.57 -9.75
C ASP A 144 -35.45 -9.31 -11.06
N PRO A 145 -34.19 -9.31 -11.55
CA PRO A 145 -33.82 -10.05 -12.76
C PRO A 145 -33.54 -11.54 -12.47
N PRO A 146 -33.86 -12.46 -13.42
CA PRO A 146 -33.77 -13.90 -13.18
C PRO A 146 -32.34 -14.45 -13.17
N ARG A 147 -32.12 -15.42 -12.29
CA ARG A 147 -30.90 -16.24 -12.15
C ARG A 147 -30.66 -17.07 -13.41
N ARG A 148 -29.40 -17.12 -13.86
CA ARG A 148 -28.94 -18.04 -14.90
C ARG A 148 -28.47 -19.34 -14.26
N ASP A 149 -29.05 -20.46 -14.70
CA ASP A 149 -28.56 -21.80 -14.42
C ASP A 149 -27.25 -22.04 -15.15
N ASN A 150 -26.26 -22.55 -14.42
CA ASN A 150 -24.94 -22.90 -14.94
C ASN A 150 -24.90 -24.41 -15.19
N SER A 151 -24.75 -24.81 -16.45
CA SER A 151 -24.41 -26.20 -16.83
C SER A 151 -22.92 -26.45 -16.67
#